data_AF-D2XBH2-F1
#
_entry.id   AF-D2XBH2-F1
#
_cell.length_a   1.000
_cell.length_b   1.000
_cell.length_c   1.000
_cell.angle_alpha   90.00
_cell.angle_beta   90.00
_cell.angle_gamma   90.00
#
_symmetry.space_group_name_H-M   'P 1'
#
loop_
_entity.id
_entity.type
_entity.pdbx_description
1 polymer ?
#
loop_
_entity_poly.entity_id
_entity_poly.type
_entity_poly.pdbx_seq_one_letter_code
_entity_poly.pdbx_strand_id
1 'polypeptide(L)'
;IFSKRYEISEHVVRFFTGEGVNIQEIEDAIVKGKIIEIRSNPLRGKSFLSVGGCGEKAIHVIFTETRVGIFLIVMAYYPSPLIWKDSENRLPRGENSVNDAHEKCFFCGEEIKSITVGNFDYRLEGQLYVIKDVPAGLCEGCGEKYVSVETAERISALIAKGENVGREDVLVFKFG
;
A
#
# COMPACT_ATOMS: atom_id res chain seq x y z
N ILE A 1 17.29 -17.83 -7.81
CA ILE A 1 17.54 -17.11 -9.09
C ILE A 1 16.29 -16.28 -9.39
N PHE A 2 16.16 -15.15 -8.72
CA PHE A 2 15.45 -13.99 -9.25
C PHE A 2 16.59 -13.06 -9.66
N SER A 3 17.03 -13.11 -10.91
CA SER A 3 17.84 -12.01 -11.43
C SER A 3 16.98 -10.75 -11.33
N LYS A 4 17.52 -9.58 -10.98
CA LYS A 4 16.86 -8.25 -10.87
C LYS A 4 16.10 -7.79 -12.14
N ARG A 5 15.22 -8.63 -12.68
CA ARG A 5 14.37 -8.48 -13.85
C ARG A 5 12.93 -8.46 -13.37
N TYR A 6 12.67 -7.62 -12.39
CA TYR A 6 11.35 -7.35 -11.90
C TYR A 6 11.22 -5.86 -11.62
N GLU A 7 10.02 -5.34 -11.84
CA GLU A 7 9.66 -3.97 -11.54
C GLU A 7 8.84 -3.96 -10.26
N ILE A 8 8.95 -2.88 -9.49
CA ILE A 8 8.22 -2.70 -8.25
C ILE A 8 7.32 -1.47 -8.42
N SER A 9 6.04 -1.62 -8.10
CA SER A 9 5.12 -0.49 -8.12
C SER A 9 5.54 0.56 -7.10
N GLU A 10 5.29 1.83 -7.39
CA GLU A 10 5.54 2.92 -6.44
C GLU A 10 4.84 2.68 -5.10
N HIS A 11 3.66 2.04 -5.12
CA HIS A 11 2.92 1.69 -3.91
C HIS A 11 3.77 0.87 -2.95
N VAL A 12 4.50 -0.12 -3.44
CA VAL A 12 5.38 -0.95 -2.60
C VAL A 12 6.56 -0.14 -2.07
N VAL A 13 7.16 0.71 -2.91
CA VAL A 13 8.31 1.55 -2.54
C VAL A 13 7.96 2.51 -1.40
N ARG A 14 6.74 3.04 -1.33
CA ARG A 14 6.30 3.91 -0.24
C ARG A 14 6.33 3.23 1.13
N PHE A 15 6.22 1.90 1.18
CA PHE A 15 6.26 1.12 2.41
C PHE A 15 7.67 0.61 2.77
N PHE A 16 8.69 0.91 1.96
CA PHE A 16 10.08 0.62 2.30
C PHE A 16 10.55 1.62 3.37
N THR A 17 10.29 1.30 4.63
CA THR A 17 10.85 1.99 5.79
C THR A 17 11.81 1.05 6.54
N GLY A 18 12.60 1.56 7.49
CA GLY A 18 13.50 0.73 8.30
C GLY A 18 12.79 -0.37 9.12
N GLU A 19 11.49 -0.22 9.37
CA GLU A 19 10.61 -1.18 10.06
C GLU A 19 9.55 -1.81 9.14
N GLY A 20 9.54 -1.41 7.86
CA GLY A 20 8.56 -1.81 6.86
C GLY A 20 8.97 -3.06 6.09
N VAL A 21 8.25 -3.34 4.99
CA VAL A 21 8.58 -4.45 4.09
C VAL A 21 9.91 -4.16 3.40
N ASN A 22 10.81 -5.15 3.33
CA ASN A 22 12.05 -5.02 2.58
C ASN A 22 12.12 -5.93 1.34
N ILE A 23 13.12 -5.68 0.48
CA ILE A 23 13.31 -6.42 -0.78
C ILE A 23 13.57 -7.91 -0.56
N GLN A 24 14.36 -8.26 0.46
CA GLN A 24 14.71 -9.65 0.74
C GLN A 24 13.47 -10.47 1.11
N GLU A 25 12.57 -9.90 1.91
CA GLU A 25 11.30 -10.53 2.26
C GLU A 25 10.39 -10.73 1.04
N ILE A 26 10.34 -9.76 0.14
CA ILE A 26 9.60 -9.86 -1.12
C ILE A 26 10.15 -11.00 -1.98
N GLU A 27 11.47 -11.03 -2.20
CA GLU A 27 12.12 -12.07 -3.01
C GLU A 27 11.94 -13.46 -2.38
N ASP A 28 12.08 -13.57 -1.06
CA ASP A 28 11.87 -14.83 -0.34
C ASP A 28 10.43 -15.32 -0.44
N ALA A 29 9.44 -14.42 -0.32
CA ALA A 29 8.04 -14.77 -0.47
C ALA A 29 7.65 -15.21 -1.89
N ILE A 30 8.40 -14.78 -2.91
CA ILE A 30 8.16 -15.22 -4.28
C ILE A 30 8.90 -16.52 -4.59
N VAL A 31 10.15 -16.65 -4.15
CA VAL A 31 11.02 -17.78 -4.51
C VAL A 31 10.79 -19.00 -3.61
N LYS A 32 10.63 -18.78 -2.31
CA LYS A 32 10.51 -19.82 -1.29
C LYS A 32 9.10 -19.94 -0.73
N GLY A 33 8.30 -18.89 -0.91
CA GLY A 33 6.94 -18.82 -0.40
C GLY A 33 5.95 -19.72 -1.15
N LYS A 34 4.72 -19.70 -0.67
CA LYS A 34 3.59 -20.47 -1.21
C LYS A 34 2.62 -19.53 -1.93
N ILE A 35 2.19 -19.90 -3.13
CA ILE A 35 1.06 -19.21 -3.78
C ILE A 35 -0.23 -19.63 -3.08
N ILE A 36 -0.95 -18.65 -2.52
CA ILE A 36 -2.21 -18.88 -1.78
C ILE A 36 -3.43 -18.39 -2.56
N GLU A 37 -3.26 -17.46 -3.51
CA GLU A 37 -4.33 -17.10 -4.46
C GLU A 37 -3.80 -16.86 -5.87
N ILE A 38 -4.63 -17.20 -6.84
CA ILE A 38 -4.43 -16.85 -8.25
C ILE A 38 -5.68 -16.11 -8.72
N ARG A 39 -5.51 -14.89 -9.20
CA ARG A 39 -6.59 -14.07 -9.76
C ARG A 39 -6.37 -13.90 -11.25
N SER A 40 -7.46 -13.90 -12.02
CA SER A 40 -7.41 -13.67 -13.46
C SER A 40 -8.24 -12.44 -13.80
N ASN A 41 -7.68 -11.54 -14.60
CA ASN A 41 -8.36 -10.36 -15.10
C ASN A 41 -8.20 -10.30 -16.64
N PRO A 42 -9.29 -10.09 -17.41
CA PRO A 42 -9.22 -10.06 -18.87
C PRO A 42 -8.25 -9.02 -19.45
N LEU A 43 -8.04 -7.89 -18.76
CA LEU A 43 -7.16 -6.81 -19.22
C LEU A 43 -5.73 -6.97 -18.71
N ARG A 44 -5.56 -7.41 -17.45
CA ARG A 44 -4.27 -7.42 -16.75
C ARG A 44 -3.60 -8.80 -16.72
N GLY A 45 -4.29 -9.85 -17.15
CA GLY A 45 -3.79 -11.22 -17.08
C GLY A 45 -3.91 -11.81 -15.67
N LYS A 46 -3.05 -12.78 -15.36
CA LYS A 46 -3.02 -13.45 -14.07
C LYS A 46 -2.17 -12.69 -13.07
N SER A 47 -2.64 -12.59 -11.83
CA SER A 47 -1.82 -12.20 -10.69
C SER A 47 -1.83 -13.29 -9.63
N PHE A 48 -0.74 -13.32 -8.88
CA PHE A 48 -0.46 -14.30 -7.85
C PHE A 48 -0.32 -13.56 -6.53
N LEU A 49 -0.95 -14.08 -5.48
CA LEU A 49 -0.67 -13.72 -4.11
C LEU A 49 0.16 -14.84 -3.51
N SER A 50 1.41 -14.54 -3.16
CA SER A 50 2.23 -15.44 -2.38
C SER A 50 2.32 -15.00 -0.93
N VAL A 51 2.54 -15.99 -0.07
CA VAL A 51 2.95 -15.80 1.32
C VAL A 51 4.33 -16.39 1.51
N GLY A 52 5.20 -15.66 2.18
CA GLY A 52 6.46 -16.18 2.70
C GLY A 52 6.96 -15.29 3.84
N GLY A 53 8.25 -15.27 4.10
CA GLY A 53 8.81 -14.39 5.13
C GLY A 53 10.17 -14.84 5.63
N CYS A 54 10.83 -13.93 6.35
CA CYS A 54 12.09 -14.17 7.04
C CYS A 54 11.85 -13.97 8.55
N GLY A 55 11.87 -15.05 9.35
CA GLY A 55 11.64 -14.98 10.80
C GLY A 55 10.18 -15.24 11.21
N GLU A 56 9.66 -14.49 12.20
CA GLU A 56 8.35 -14.74 12.83
C GLU A 56 7.15 -14.08 12.12
N LYS A 57 7.37 -13.15 11.19
CA LYS A 57 6.30 -12.41 10.50
C LYS A 57 6.14 -12.90 9.05
N ALA A 58 4.92 -13.29 8.69
CA ALA A 58 4.58 -13.61 7.30
C ALA A 58 4.38 -12.32 6.48
N ILE A 59 4.75 -12.34 5.21
CA ILE A 59 4.51 -11.27 4.25
C ILE A 59 3.67 -11.79 3.09
N HIS A 60 2.75 -10.96 2.62
CA HIS A 60 1.97 -11.15 1.41
C HIS A 60 2.53 -10.32 0.27
N VAL A 61 2.78 -10.97 -0.87
CA VAL A 61 3.26 -10.31 -2.08
C VAL A 61 2.32 -10.61 -3.23
N ILE A 62 1.79 -9.55 -3.84
CA ILE A 62 1.02 -9.63 -5.07
C ILE A 62 1.94 -9.30 -6.22
N PHE A 63 2.08 -10.23 -7.15
CA PHE A 63 2.87 -10.05 -8.35
C PHE A 63 2.20 -10.63 -9.59
N THR A 64 2.64 -10.20 -10.75
CA THR A 64 2.18 -10.71 -12.04
C THR A 64 3.38 -10.88 -12.98
N GLU A 65 3.27 -11.81 -13.91
CA GLU A 65 4.22 -11.95 -15.00
C GLU A 65 3.74 -11.14 -16.20
N THR A 66 4.56 -10.19 -16.65
CA THR A 66 4.28 -9.42 -17.87
C THR A 66 4.47 -10.28 -19.11
N ARG A 67 3.98 -9.81 -20.27
CA ARG A 67 4.08 -10.53 -21.55
C ARG A 67 5.51 -10.81 -22.04
N VAL A 68 6.51 -10.16 -21.44
CA VAL A 68 7.94 -10.30 -21.78
C VAL A 68 8.75 -11.02 -20.69
N GLY A 69 8.08 -11.70 -19.75
CA GLY A 69 8.73 -12.50 -18.71
C GLY A 69 9.38 -11.67 -17.59
N ILE A 70 9.05 -10.39 -17.48
CA ILE A 70 9.40 -9.54 -16.33
C ILE A 70 8.30 -9.69 -15.29
N PHE A 71 8.67 -9.90 -14.02
CA PHE A 71 7.70 -9.88 -12.93
C PHE A 71 7.43 -8.43 -12.49
N LEU A 72 6.17 -8.07 -12.33
CA LEU A 72 5.78 -6.80 -11.71
C LEU A 72 5.25 -7.09 -10.30
N ILE A 73 5.93 -6.55 -9.30
CA ILE A 73 5.49 -6.55 -7.91
C ILE A 73 4.48 -5.44 -7.74
N VAL A 74 3.21 -5.81 -7.60
CA VAL A 74 2.09 -4.87 -7.56
C VAL A 74 1.91 -4.33 -6.14
N MET A 75 2.02 -5.19 -5.14
CA MET A 75 1.80 -4.85 -3.73
C MET A 75 2.59 -5.81 -2.83
N ALA A 76 3.06 -5.34 -1.68
CA ALA A 76 3.62 -6.17 -0.62
C ALA A 76 3.18 -5.61 0.74
N TYR A 77 2.67 -6.47 1.63
CA TYR A 77 2.11 -6.07 2.92
C TYR A 77 2.17 -7.22 3.94
N TYR A 78 2.10 -6.90 5.23
CA TYR A 78 1.94 -7.91 6.28
C TYR A 78 0.45 -8.31 6.39
N PRO A 79 0.10 -9.61 6.41
CA PRO A 79 -1.29 -10.03 6.43
C PRO A 79 -1.99 -9.54 7.70
N SER A 80 -2.97 -8.66 7.53
CA SER A 80 -3.73 -8.11 8.65
C SER A 80 -4.74 -9.12 9.19
N PRO A 81 -4.84 -9.27 10.53
CA PRO A 81 -5.81 -10.16 11.17
C PRO A 81 -7.27 -9.76 10.92
N LEU A 82 -7.53 -8.56 10.40
CA LEU A 82 -8.87 -8.10 10.01
C LEU A 82 -9.41 -8.78 8.75
N ILE A 83 -8.56 -9.44 7.97
CA ILE A 83 -8.91 -10.08 6.69
C ILE A 83 -8.44 -11.51 6.63
N TRP A 84 -7.40 -11.83 7.39
CA TRP A 84 -6.70 -13.09 7.36
C TRP A 84 -6.88 -13.78 8.71
N LYS A 85 -7.49 -14.97 8.68
CA LYS A 85 -7.60 -15.84 9.84
C LYS A 85 -6.20 -16.28 10.30
N ASP A 86 -5.35 -16.54 9.32
CA ASP A 86 -3.93 -16.84 9.46
C ASP A 86 -3.21 -16.38 8.19
N SER A 87 -1.90 -16.55 8.10
CA SER A 87 -1.10 -16.07 6.96
C SER A 87 -1.49 -16.67 5.61
N GLU A 88 -2.29 -17.74 5.56
CA GLU A 88 -2.68 -18.40 4.30
C GLU A 88 -4.18 -18.31 4.00
N ASN A 89 -5.03 -18.18 5.03
CA ASN A 89 -6.47 -18.30 4.91
C ASN A 89 -7.19 -16.98 5.24
N ARG A 90 -8.03 -16.51 4.32
CA ARG A 90 -8.91 -15.36 4.59
C ARG A 90 -10.00 -15.70 5.58
N LEU A 91 -10.40 -14.70 6.34
CA LEU A 91 -11.67 -14.71 7.05
C LEU A 91 -12.84 -14.76 6.04
N PRO A 92 -13.95 -15.43 6.38
CA PRO A 92 -15.15 -15.49 5.56
C PRO A 92 -15.71 -14.12 5.18
N ARG A 93 -16.31 -14.03 3.99
CA ARG A 93 -16.93 -12.80 3.50
C ARG A 93 -18.09 -12.40 4.41
N GLY A 94 -18.00 -11.22 5.03
CA GLY A 94 -18.99 -10.69 5.97
C GLY A 94 -18.57 -10.73 7.44
N GLU A 95 -17.53 -11.49 7.79
CA GLU A 95 -16.89 -11.43 9.12
C GLU A 95 -15.88 -10.27 9.21
N ASN A 96 -15.46 -9.75 8.06
CA ASN A 96 -14.60 -8.56 7.96
C ASN A 96 -15.50 -7.34 7.84
N SER A 97 -16.04 -6.87 8.96
CA SER A 97 -16.63 -5.55 8.98
C SER A 97 -15.52 -4.54 8.71
N VAL A 98 -15.49 -4.02 7.49
CA VAL A 98 -14.75 -2.82 7.06
C VAL A 98 -15.07 -1.59 7.94
N ASN A 99 -15.93 -1.74 8.96
CA ASN A 99 -16.19 -0.77 10.01
C ASN A 99 -14.99 -0.56 10.96
N ASP A 100 -14.06 -1.52 11.08
CA ASP A 100 -12.92 -1.42 12.01
C ASP A 100 -11.66 -0.77 11.41
N ALA A 101 -11.71 -0.39 10.13
CA ALA A 101 -10.60 0.26 9.41
C ALA A 101 -10.21 1.64 9.99
N HIS A 102 -10.90 2.10 11.03
CA HIS A 102 -10.60 3.31 11.78
C HIS A 102 -9.90 3.07 13.13
N GLU A 103 -9.90 1.85 13.65
CA GLU A 103 -9.22 1.49 14.90
C GLU A 103 -7.91 0.75 14.62
N LYS A 104 -7.87 -0.12 13.59
CA LYS A 104 -6.71 -0.96 13.27
C LYS A 104 -6.29 -0.80 11.81
N CYS A 105 -4.98 -0.69 11.60
CA CYS A 105 -4.38 -0.52 10.29
C CYS A 105 -4.57 -1.76 9.42
N PHE A 106 -5.07 -1.57 8.20
CA PHE A 106 -5.20 -2.62 7.20
C PHE A 106 -3.85 -3.25 6.82
N PHE A 107 -2.75 -2.49 6.80
CA PHE A 107 -1.47 -2.97 6.28
C PHE A 107 -0.57 -3.63 7.32
N CYS A 108 -0.62 -3.21 8.59
CA CYS A 108 0.23 -3.78 9.64
C CYS A 108 -0.54 -4.25 10.88
N GLY A 109 -1.85 -3.96 10.99
CA GLY A 109 -2.67 -4.36 12.13
C GLY A 109 -2.50 -3.52 13.39
N GLU A 110 -1.63 -2.50 13.39
CA GLU A 110 -1.43 -1.62 14.56
C GLU A 110 -2.55 -0.59 14.71
N GLU A 111 -2.60 0.08 15.88
CA GLU A 111 -3.63 1.07 16.19
C GLU A 111 -3.59 2.26 15.20
N ILE A 112 -4.77 2.78 14.91
CA ILE A 112 -4.98 4.01 14.15
C ILE A 112 -5.36 5.12 15.13
N LYS A 113 -4.63 6.22 15.06
CA LYS A 113 -4.90 7.43 15.79
C LYS A 113 -5.54 8.47 14.89
N SER A 114 -6.70 8.98 15.28
CA SER A 114 -7.31 10.15 14.62
C SER A 114 -6.43 11.37 14.80
N ILE A 115 -6.05 11.99 13.69
CA ILE A 115 -5.23 13.20 13.63
C ILE A 115 -5.75 14.17 12.56
N THR A 116 -5.22 15.39 12.60
CA THR A 116 -5.28 16.32 11.47
C THR A 116 -3.91 16.38 10.84
N VAL A 117 -3.79 15.89 9.61
CA VAL A 117 -2.54 15.90 8.85
C VAL A 117 -2.31 17.32 8.35
N GLY A 118 -1.24 17.96 8.84
CA GLY A 118 -0.89 19.31 8.40
C GLY A 118 -0.61 19.39 6.90
N ASN A 119 0.08 18.39 6.33
CA ASN A 119 0.37 18.28 4.90
C ASN A 119 -0.04 16.90 4.36
N PHE A 120 -1.09 16.85 3.55
CA PHE A 120 -1.47 15.68 2.79
C PHE A 120 -1.00 15.84 1.35
N ASP A 121 0.06 15.10 1.01
CA ASP A 121 0.68 15.15 -0.31
C ASP A 121 -0.14 14.35 -1.31
N TYR A 122 -0.74 15.04 -2.26
CA TYR A 122 -1.52 14.45 -3.35
C TYR A 122 -0.81 14.67 -4.68
N ARG A 123 -0.53 13.58 -5.41
CA ARG A 123 0.13 13.65 -6.72
C ARG A 123 -0.87 13.29 -7.82
N LEU A 124 -1.05 14.20 -8.77
CA LEU A 124 -1.89 14.01 -9.94
C LEU A 124 -1.11 14.41 -11.21
N GLU A 125 -0.95 13.48 -12.14
CA GLU A 125 -0.28 13.70 -13.43
C GLU A 125 1.11 14.38 -13.30
N GLY A 126 1.85 14.04 -12.24
CA GLY A 126 3.18 14.59 -11.98
C GLY A 126 3.21 15.91 -11.21
N GLN A 127 2.05 16.55 -10.98
CA GLN A 127 1.94 17.72 -10.12
C GLN A 127 1.73 17.33 -8.66
N LEU A 128 2.41 18.02 -7.75
CA LEU A 128 2.24 17.86 -6.30
C LEU A 128 1.27 18.94 -5.79
N TYR A 129 0.19 18.49 -5.16
CA TYR A 129 -0.74 19.31 -4.41
C TYR A 129 -0.54 19.01 -2.92
N VAL A 130 -0.30 20.05 -2.13
CA VAL A 130 -0.22 19.93 -0.68
C VAL A 130 -1.56 20.37 -0.10
N ILE A 131 -2.35 19.42 0.39
CA ILE A 131 -3.64 19.72 1.01
C ILE A 131 -3.42 19.89 2.51
N LYS A 132 -3.83 21.05 3.02
CA LYS A 132 -3.64 21.39 4.44
C LYS A 132 -4.75 20.86 5.32
N ASP A 133 -4.38 20.57 6.55
CA ASP A 133 -5.29 20.28 7.66
C ASP A 133 -6.33 19.20 7.35
N VAL A 134 -5.87 18.09 6.76
CA VAL A 134 -6.73 16.99 6.32
C VAL A 134 -7.05 16.07 7.51
N PRO A 135 -8.33 15.87 7.88
CA PRO A 135 -8.71 14.87 8.86
C PRO A 135 -8.34 13.47 8.37
N ALA A 136 -7.59 12.71 9.17
CA ALA A 136 -7.17 11.37 8.81
C ALA A 136 -6.98 10.47 10.05
N GLY A 137 -7.04 9.16 9.84
CA GLY A 137 -6.46 8.19 10.77
C GLY A 137 -5.01 7.92 10.39
N LEU A 138 -4.07 8.07 11.33
CA LEU A 138 -2.67 7.71 11.16
C LEU A 138 -2.39 6.40 11.89
N CYS A 139 -1.89 5.40 11.17
CA CYS A 139 -1.35 4.21 11.81
C CYS A 139 -0.06 4.57 12.57
N GLU A 140 0.00 4.24 13.87
CA GLU A 140 1.16 4.57 14.71
C GLU A 140 2.40 3.72 14.40
N GLY A 141 2.24 2.55 13.77
CA GLY A 141 3.35 1.67 13.39
C GLY A 141 3.94 1.96 12.02
N CYS A 142 3.12 1.87 10.96
CA CYS A 142 3.62 1.98 9.59
C CYS A 142 3.47 3.38 8.96
N GLY A 143 2.75 4.28 9.62
CA GLY A 143 2.53 5.65 9.12
C GLY A 143 1.50 5.78 8.00
N GLU A 144 0.76 4.71 7.65
CA GLU A 144 -0.33 4.79 6.68
C GLU A 144 -1.41 5.78 7.15
N LYS A 145 -1.91 6.58 6.21
CA LYS A 145 -2.96 7.58 6.46
C LYS A 145 -4.26 7.16 5.78
N TYR A 146 -5.33 7.06 6.55
CA TYR A 146 -6.68 6.76 6.08
C TYR A 146 -7.53 8.03 6.11
N VAL A 147 -8.17 8.36 4.99
CA VAL A 147 -9.14 9.45 4.90
C VAL A 147 -10.53 8.91 4.64
N SER A 148 -11.58 9.58 5.12
CA SER A 148 -12.96 9.19 4.81
C SER A 148 -13.26 9.42 3.33
N VAL A 149 -14.29 8.76 2.80
CA VAL A 149 -14.78 8.98 1.42
C VAL A 149 -15.12 10.46 1.20
N GLU A 150 -15.83 11.08 2.14
CA GLU A 150 -16.16 12.51 2.10
C GLU A 150 -14.90 13.39 2.03
N THR A 151 -13.86 13.05 2.81
CA THR A 151 -12.59 13.78 2.79
C THR A 151 -11.88 13.62 1.44
N ALA A 152 -11.86 12.41 0.88
CA ALA A 152 -11.27 12.13 -0.43
C ALA A 152 -11.99 12.89 -1.56
N GLU A 153 -13.33 12.89 -1.56
CA GLU A 153 -14.14 13.65 -2.51
C GLU A 153 -13.89 15.15 -2.41
N ARG A 154 -13.78 15.67 -1.18
CA ARG A 154 -13.46 17.08 -0.94
C ARG A 154 -12.07 17.45 -1.45
N ILE A 155 -11.06 16.62 -1.22
CA ILE A 155 -9.71 16.82 -1.77
C ILE A 155 -9.76 16.92 -3.30
N SER A 156 -10.46 15.97 -3.94
CA SER A 156 -10.60 15.98 -5.41
C SER A 156 -11.30 17.24 -5.91
N ALA A 157 -12.34 17.71 -5.21
CA ALA A 157 -13.07 18.92 -5.59
C ALA A 157 -12.21 20.19 -5.45
N LEU A 158 -11.40 20.31 -4.40
CA LEU A 158 -10.47 21.42 -4.20
C LEU A 158 -9.47 21.54 -5.36
N ILE A 159 -8.90 20.40 -5.78
CA ILE A 159 -7.95 20.34 -6.88
C ILE A 159 -8.64 20.72 -8.21
N ALA A 160 -9.81 20.16 -8.48
CA ALA A 160 -10.55 20.43 -9.72
C ALA A 160 -10.95 21.90 -9.88
N LYS A 161 -11.30 22.57 -8.78
CA LYS A 161 -11.66 24.00 -8.79
C LYS A 161 -10.46 24.93 -8.82
N GLY A 162 -9.27 24.46 -8.44
CA GLY A 162 -8.07 25.29 -8.31
C GLY A 162 -8.15 26.30 -7.17
N GLU A 163 -8.94 26.01 -6.12
CA GLU A 163 -9.07 26.86 -4.92
C GLU A 163 -7.76 26.82 -4.10
N ASN A 164 -6.72 27.53 -4.57
CA ASN A 164 -5.43 27.56 -3.91
C ASN A 164 -5.39 28.62 -2.80
N VAL A 165 -4.99 28.21 -1.61
CA VAL A 165 -4.84 29.11 -0.44
C VAL A 165 -3.43 29.67 -0.29
N GLY A 166 -2.50 29.24 -1.15
CA GLY A 166 -1.11 29.66 -1.13
C GLY A 166 -0.24 28.85 -2.07
N ARG A 167 1.06 29.10 -2.01
CA ARG A 167 2.10 28.26 -2.62
C ARG A 167 3.17 28.00 -1.56
N GLU A 168 3.69 26.79 -1.55
CA GLU A 168 4.83 26.42 -0.72
C GLU A 168 5.98 26.00 -1.61
N ASP A 169 7.19 26.43 -1.24
CA ASP A 169 8.40 26.01 -1.93
C ASP A 169 8.72 24.57 -1.52
N VAL A 170 8.69 23.67 -2.51
CA VAL A 170 9.08 22.27 -2.34
C VAL A 170 10.47 22.10 -2.93
N LEU A 171 11.43 21.68 -2.11
CA LEU A 171 12.77 21.36 -2.57
C LEU A 171 12.72 20.09 -3.42
N VAL A 172 13.16 20.21 -4.68
CA VAL A 172 13.23 19.09 -5.61
C VAL A 172 14.70 18.75 -5.85
N PHE A 173 15.07 17.52 -5.48
CA PHE A 173 16.42 17.01 -5.68
C PHE A 173 16.41 16.00 -6.83
N LYS A 174 17.39 16.09 -7.71
CA LYS A 174 17.67 15.06 -8.71
C LYS A 174 18.51 13.97 -8.06
N PHE A 175 18.08 12.72 -8.17
CA PHE A 175 18.80 11.56 -7.63
C PHE A 175 20.22 11.39 -8.26
N GLY A 176 20.38 11.81 -9.52
CA GLY A 176 21.62 11.76 -10.32
C GLY A 176 21.35 12.19 -11.75
#